data_AF-A0A7S3GU54-F1
#
_entry.id   AF-A0A7S3GU54-F1
#
_cell.length_a   1.000
_cell.length_b   1.000
_cell.length_c   1.000
_cell.angle_alpha   90.00
_cell.angle_beta   90.00
_cell.angle_gamma   90.00
#
_symmetry.space_group_name_H-M   'P 1'
#
loop_
_entity.id
_entity.type
_entity.pdbx_description
1 polymer ?
#
loop_
_entity_poly.entity_id
_entity_poly.type
_entity_poly.pdbx_seq_one_letter_code
_entity_poly.pdbx_strand_id
1 'polypeptide(L)'
;DPSLRMLHVKNQAPWEKPFVPAVQWVLRETSLGDWFFGAVAKPQTVQTILRVIYPAKPEAVDDELVDCILKPGLSSPNATRVFMDFISYSAGPLIQDQLASLGRDQGRAAVWIGWGTADPWEPMEAGRKLYGDLKAVERFQELPLLGHCPMDEAP
;
A
#
# COMPACT_ATOMS: atom_id res chain seq x y z
N ASP A 1 2.20 -2.73 7.18
CA ASP A 1 1.15 -2.77 6.15
C ASP A 1 1.26 -4.07 5.37
N PRO A 2 0.33 -5.03 5.51
CA PRO A 2 0.36 -6.32 4.82
C PRO A 2 0.00 -6.21 3.32
N SER A 3 0.66 -5.32 2.56
CA SER A 3 0.47 -5.19 1.10
C SER A 3 0.85 -6.47 0.35
N LEU A 4 0.09 -6.83 -0.70
CA LEU A 4 0.41 -7.98 -1.57
C LEU A 4 1.67 -7.74 -2.41
N ARG A 5 2.10 -6.48 -2.52
CA ARG A 5 3.27 -6.02 -3.27
C ARG A 5 3.29 -6.60 -4.69
N MET A 6 2.25 -6.34 -5.48
CA MET A 6 2.08 -6.92 -6.82
C MET A 6 3.26 -6.65 -7.77
N LEU A 7 3.92 -5.49 -7.64
CA LEU A 7 5.12 -5.15 -8.42
C LEU A 7 6.41 -5.82 -7.92
N HIS A 8 6.36 -6.69 -6.90
CA HIS A 8 7.55 -7.37 -6.39
C HIS A 8 8.09 -8.40 -7.40
N VAL A 9 9.43 -8.53 -7.51
CA VAL A 9 10.10 -9.44 -8.47
C VAL A 9 9.68 -10.91 -8.36
N LYS A 10 9.18 -11.34 -7.19
CA LYS A 10 8.62 -12.68 -6.97
C LYS A 10 7.20 -12.85 -7.55
N ASN A 11 6.46 -11.76 -7.73
CA ASN A 11 5.09 -11.72 -8.23
C ASN A 11 5.02 -11.35 -9.73
N GLN A 12 6.11 -10.81 -10.28
CA GLN A 12 6.22 -10.48 -11.71
C GLN A 12 6.34 -11.73 -12.58
N ALA A 13 5.65 -11.72 -13.72
CA ALA A 13 5.83 -12.72 -14.76
C ALA A 13 7.27 -12.64 -15.34
N PRO A 14 7.83 -13.74 -15.86
CA PRO A 14 9.21 -13.75 -16.37
C PRO A 14 9.51 -12.68 -17.44
N TRP A 15 8.50 -12.32 -18.24
CA TRP A 15 8.61 -11.31 -19.29
C TRP A 15 8.54 -9.87 -18.76
N GLU A 16 8.00 -9.62 -17.56
CA GLU A 16 7.92 -8.28 -16.94
C GLU A 16 9.22 -7.87 -16.25
N LYS A 17 9.99 -8.86 -15.77
CA LYS A 17 11.24 -8.69 -15.03
C LYS A 17 12.27 -7.75 -15.68
N PRO A 18 12.48 -7.72 -17.01
CA PRO A 18 13.36 -6.72 -17.63
C PRO A 18 12.74 -5.32 -17.74
N PHE A 19 11.42 -5.19 -17.81
CA PHE A 19 10.74 -3.90 -18.04
C PHE A 19 10.50 -3.12 -16.74
N VAL A 20 10.18 -3.80 -15.64
CA VAL A 20 9.91 -3.13 -14.36
C VAL A 20 11.10 -2.29 -13.88
N PRO A 21 12.35 -2.78 -13.86
CA PRO A 21 13.51 -1.97 -13.48
C PRO A 21 13.71 -0.74 -14.38
N ALA A 22 13.40 -0.86 -15.68
CA ALA A 22 13.52 0.26 -16.62
C ALA A 22 12.49 1.35 -16.32
N VAL A 23 11.22 0.99 -16.10
CA VAL A 23 10.16 1.94 -15.72
C VAL A 23 10.49 2.60 -14.38
N GLN A 24 10.96 1.82 -13.40
CA GLN A 24 11.36 2.34 -12.10
C GLN A 24 12.54 3.31 -12.21
N TRP A 25 13.53 2.99 -13.04
CA TRP A 25 14.65 3.90 -13.29
C TRP A 25 14.17 5.21 -13.93
N VAL A 26 13.28 5.14 -14.93
CA VAL A 26 12.71 6.34 -15.56
C VAL A 26 11.97 7.19 -14.53
N LEU A 27 11.11 6.60 -13.70
CA LEU A 27 10.36 7.34 -12.68
C LEU A 27 11.26 7.95 -11.60
N ARG A 28 12.39 7.32 -11.27
CA ARG A 28 13.29 7.77 -10.20
C ARG A 28 14.34 8.79 -10.64
N GLU A 29 14.91 8.60 -11.83
CA GLU A 29 16.12 9.32 -12.26
C GLU A 29 15.84 10.37 -13.34
N THR A 30 14.59 10.53 -13.76
CA THR A 30 14.21 11.53 -14.79
C THR A 30 13.14 12.50 -14.27
N SER A 31 13.03 13.65 -14.94
CA SER A 31 12.00 14.66 -14.66
C SER A 31 10.56 14.17 -14.89
N LEU A 32 10.37 12.98 -15.47
CA LEU A 32 9.05 12.36 -15.58
C LEU A 32 8.48 12.01 -14.19
N GLY A 33 9.34 11.65 -13.22
CA GLY A 33 8.94 11.43 -11.84
C GLY A 33 8.38 12.70 -11.19
N ASP A 34 9.08 13.83 -11.36
CA ASP A 34 8.62 15.13 -10.86
C ASP A 34 7.30 15.57 -11.50
N TRP A 35 7.15 15.37 -12.81
CA TRP A 35 5.91 15.65 -13.51
C TRP A 35 4.75 14.78 -13.01
N PHE A 36 4.98 13.47 -12.85
CA PHE A 36 3.96 12.55 -12.35
C PHE A 36 3.56 12.88 -10.92
N PHE A 37 4.53 13.15 -10.05
CA PHE A 37 4.28 13.60 -8.68
C PHE A 37 3.45 14.89 -8.67
N GLY A 38 3.80 15.87 -9.49
CA GLY A 38 3.03 17.12 -9.60
C GLY A 38 1.60 16.94 -10.13
N ALA A 39 1.32 15.88 -10.89
CA ALA A 39 -0.04 15.53 -11.32
C ALA A 39 -0.87 14.89 -10.19
N VAL A 40 -0.22 14.05 -9.37
CA VAL A 40 -0.84 13.36 -8.23
C VAL A 40 -1.02 14.29 -7.04
N ALA A 41 -0.03 15.14 -6.73
CA ALA A 41 0.02 16.05 -5.59
C ALA A 41 -0.85 17.31 -5.79
N LYS A 42 -2.09 17.11 -6.26
CA LYS A 42 -3.12 18.14 -6.40
C LYS A 42 -4.30 17.79 -5.50
N PRO A 43 -4.93 18.78 -4.83
CA PRO A 43 -6.06 18.54 -3.92
C PRO A 43 -7.16 17.67 -4.53
N GLN A 44 -7.59 17.97 -5.77
CA GLN A 44 -8.66 17.25 -6.44
C GLN A 44 -8.27 15.80 -6.76
N THR A 45 -7.01 15.57 -7.15
CA THR A 45 -6.50 14.23 -7.44
C THR A 45 -6.43 13.40 -6.17
N VAL A 46 -5.85 13.95 -5.09
CA VAL A 46 -5.77 13.28 -3.78
C VAL A 46 -7.15 12.99 -3.23
N GLN A 47 -8.06 13.96 -3.26
CA GLN A 47 -9.44 13.76 -2.82
C GLN A 47 -10.14 12.63 -3.60
N THR A 48 -9.94 12.56 -4.91
CA THR A 48 -10.49 11.48 -5.75
C THR A 48 -9.92 10.13 -5.35
N ILE A 49 -8.61 10.05 -5.13
CA ILE A 49 -7.93 8.82 -4.68
C ILE A 49 -8.46 8.37 -3.32
N LEU A 50 -8.52 9.28 -2.33
CA LEU A 50 -9.02 8.99 -0.98
C LEU A 50 -10.45 8.46 -1.00
N ARG A 51 -11.34 9.03 -1.82
CA ARG A 51 -12.72 8.54 -1.96
C ARG A 51 -12.82 7.13 -2.55
N VAL A 52 -11.87 6.74 -3.40
CA VAL A 52 -11.82 5.37 -3.93
C VAL A 52 -11.44 4.42 -2.81
N ILE A 53 -10.45 4.78 -1.99
CA ILE A 53 -9.94 3.89 -0.94
C ILE A 53 -10.79 3.86 0.33
N TYR A 54 -11.69 4.84 0.53
CA TYR A 54 -12.64 4.91 1.66
C TYR A 54 -14.10 4.66 1.20
N PRO A 55 -14.41 3.49 0.62
CA PRO A 55 -15.73 3.22 0.06
C PRO A 55 -16.87 3.23 1.08
N ALA A 56 -16.59 3.00 2.37
CA ALA A 56 -17.62 3.02 3.41
C ALA A 56 -17.98 4.44 3.88
N LYS A 57 -17.06 5.40 3.72
CA LYS A 57 -17.22 6.79 4.17
C LYS A 57 -16.57 7.79 3.20
N PRO A 58 -16.97 7.82 1.91
CA PRO A 58 -16.39 8.76 0.94
C PRO A 58 -16.65 10.23 1.30
N GLU A 59 -17.70 10.52 2.07
CA GLU A 59 -18.04 11.83 2.61
C GLU A 59 -17.09 12.31 3.73
N ALA A 60 -16.34 11.40 4.37
CA ALA A 60 -15.34 11.76 5.37
C ALA A 60 -14.06 12.34 4.74
N VAL A 61 -13.93 12.32 3.42
CA VAL A 61 -12.82 12.94 2.69
C VAL A 61 -13.07 14.44 2.55
N ASP A 62 -12.67 15.18 3.57
CA ASP A 62 -12.74 16.64 3.63
C ASP A 62 -11.41 17.33 3.24
N ASP A 63 -11.43 18.66 3.21
CA ASP A 63 -10.28 19.47 2.82
C ASP A 63 -9.14 19.41 3.86
N GLU A 64 -9.47 19.20 5.14
CA GLU A 64 -8.49 19.06 6.21
C GLU A 64 -7.67 17.79 6.02
N LEU A 65 -8.34 16.66 5.77
CA LEU A 65 -7.68 15.39 5.48
C LEU A 65 -6.81 15.48 4.23
N VAL A 66 -7.32 16.09 3.16
CA VAL A 66 -6.56 16.29 1.92
C VAL A 66 -5.31 17.14 2.17
N ASP A 67 -5.40 18.22 2.97
CA ASP A 67 -4.24 19.04 3.34
C ASP A 67 -3.24 18.26 4.20
N CYS A 68 -3.70 17.46 5.17
CA CYS A 68 -2.85 16.60 5.98
C CYS A 68 -2.01 15.64 5.14
N ILE A 69 -2.56 15.09 4.05
CA ILE A 69 -1.85 14.21 3.12
C ILE A 69 -0.91 15.00 2.19
N LEU A 70 -1.36 16.13 1.65
CA LEU A 70 -0.59 16.91 0.68
C LEU A 70 0.57 17.69 1.30
N LYS A 71 0.37 18.28 2.47
CA LYS A 71 1.33 19.21 3.07
C LYS A 71 2.72 18.60 3.27
N PRO A 72 2.89 17.36 3.79
CA PRO A 72 4.20 16.71 3.83
C PRO A 72 4.82 16.55 2.44
N GLY A 73 4.01 16.22 1.44
CA GLY A 73 4.42 16.05 0.05
C GLY A 73 4.86 17.34 -0.64
N LEU A 74 4.31 18.48 -0.25
CA LEU A 74 4.61 19.79 -0.85
C LEU A 74 5.72 20.55 -0.10
N SER A 75 5.91 20.28 1.19
CA SER A 75 6.85 21.03 2.04
C SER A 75 8.22 20.35 2.22
N SER A 76 8.32 19.05 1.94
CA SER A 76 9.54 18.29 2.18
C SER A 76 10.44 18.27 0.94
N PRO A 77 11.74 18.66 1.03
CA PRO A 77 12.64 18.73 -0.11
C PRO A 77 12.83 17.42 -0.89
N ASN A 78 12.57 16.27 -0.26
CA ASN A 78 12.74 14.94 -0.85
C ASN A 78 11.41 14.20 -1.07
N ALA A 79 10.27 14.89 -0.98
CA ALA A 79 8.95 14.26 -1.07
C ALA A 79 8.76 13.46 -2.36
N THR A 80 9.11 14.05 -3.52
CA THR A 80 9.01 13.35 -4.80
C THR A 80 9.82 12.06 -4.79
N ARG A 81 11.06 12.11 -4.30
CA ARG A 81 11.95 10.93 -4.26
C ARG A 81 11.36 9.83 -3.37
N VAL A 82 10.88 10.18 -2.18
CA VAL A 82 10.23 9.22 -1.26
C VAL A 82 8.99 8.61 -1.90
N PHE A 83 8.15 9.43 -2.56
CA PHE A 83 6.96 8.95 -3.25
C PHE A 83 7.31 8.03 -4.43
N MET A 84 8.31 8.38 -5.23
CA MET A 84 8.79 7.52 -6.33
C MET A 84 9.35 6.21 -5.81
N ASP A 85 10.14 6.23 -4.74
CA ASP A 85 10.67 5.03 -4.09
C ASP A 85 9.54 4.13 -3.56
N PHE A 86 8.50 4.74 -2.98
CA PHE A 86 7.30 4.06 -2.51
C PHE A 86 6.55 3.39 -3.67
N ILE A 87 6.11 4.11 -4.70
CA ILE A 87 5.32 3.50 -5.79
C ILE A 87 6.13 2.54 -6.67
N SER A 88 7.46 2.69 -6.66
CA SER A 88 8.39 1.86 -7.43
C SER A 88 8.99 0.74 -6.57
N TYR A 89 8.29 0.23 -5.56
CA TYR A 89 8.79 -0.93 -4.84
C TYR A 89 8.79 -2.17 -5.77
N SER A 90 9.91 -2.88 -5.87
CA SER A 90 9.97 -4.18 -6.57
C SER A 90 10.80 -5.23 -5.83
N ALA A 91 11.55 -4.84 -4.80
CA ALA A 91 12.49 -5.71 -4.10
C ALA A 91 12.41 -5.56 -2.57
N GLY A 92 13.16 -6.38 -1.86
CA GLY A 92 13.25 -6.39 -0.40
C GLY A 92 12.42 -7.51 0.25
N PRO A 93 12.49 -7.67 1.57
CA PRO A 93 11.77 -8.71 2.28
C PRO A 93 10.24 -8.59 2.08
N LEU A 94 9.59 -9.72 1.84
CA LEU A 94 8.13 -9.78 1.80
C LEU A 94 7.60 -10.08 3.21
N ILE A 95 6.42 -9.54 3.53
CA ILE A 95 5.82 -9.70 4.85
C ILE A 95 5.51 -11.16 5.15
N GLN A 96 5.04 -11.93 4.16
CA GLN A 96 4.82 -13.36 4.34
C GLN A 96 6.11 -14.12 4.70
N ASP A 97 7.26 -13.72 4.12
CA ASP A 97 8.56 -14.34 4.45
C ASP A 97 8.94 -13.98 5.89
N GLN A 98 8.72 -12.73 6.31
CA GLN A 98 8.97 -12.27 7.67
C GLN A 98 8.04 -12.95 8.68
N LEU A 99 6.73 -12.98 8.43
CA LEU A 99 5.74 -13.63 9.27
C LEU A 99 5.99 -15.14 9.38
N ALA A 100 6.40 -15.81 8.30
CA ALA A 100 6.80 -17.22 8.34
C ALA A 100 8.03 -17.45 9.22
N SER A 101 8.96 -16.49 9.27
CA SER A 101 10.16 -16.56 10.12
C SER A 101 9.91 -16.30 11.61
N LEU A 102 8.77 -15.71 11.98
CA LEU A 102 8.41 -15.34 13.36
C LEU A 102 7.86 -16.51 14.22
N GLY A 103 8.04 -17.77 13.80
CA GLY A 103 7.38 -18.96 14.35
C GLY A 103 7.11 -19.00 15.87
N ARG A 104 6.01 -19.67 16.25
CA ARG A 104 5.45 -19.74 17.63
C ARG A 104 6.44 -20.16 18.71
N ASP A 105 7.49 -20.91 18.34
CA ASP A 105 8.43 -21.53 19.27
C ASP A 105 9.47 -20.55 19.87
N GLN A 106 9.48 -19.28 19.43
CA GLN A 106 10.39 -18.25 19.94
C GLN A 106 9.77 -17.31 21.00
N GLY A 107 8.60 -17.63 21.55
CA GLY A 107 7.90 -16.74 22.48
C GLY A 107 7.48 -15.40 21.85
N ARG A 108 7.27 -15.40 20.53
CA ARG A 108 7.07 -14.20 19.70
C ARG A 108 5.61 -13.79 19.58
N ALA A 109 5.44 -12.49 19.32
CA ALA A 109 4.18 -11.75 19.33
C ALA A 109 3.08 -12.37 18.44
N ALA A 110 1.87 -12.44 19.00
CA ALA A 110 0.65 -12.74 18.27
C ALA A 110 0.39 -11.68 17.19
N VAL A 111 0.17 -12.11 15.94
CA VAL A 111 -0.16 -11.21 14.83
C VAL A 111 -1.65 -11.29 14.52
N TRP A 112 -2.33 -10.14 14.57
CA TRP A 112 -3.68 -9.98 14.09
C TRP A 112 -3.66 -9.11 12.84
N ILE A 113 -4.41 -9.51 11.82
CA ILE A 113 -4.53 -8.81 10.55
C ILE A 113 -5.98 -8.40 10.38
N GLY A 114 -6.24 -7.10 10.18
CA GLY A 114 -7.55 -6.58 9.76
C GLY A 114 -7.49 -6.25 8.28
N TRP A 115 -8.54 -6.60 7.53
CA TRP A 115 -8.59 -6.38 6.08
C TRP A 115 -9.97 -5.92 5.63
N GLY A 116 -10.03 -4.79 4.92
CA GLY A 116 -11.28 -4.29 4.33
C GLY A 116 -11.76 -5.18 3.19
N THR A 117 -12.98 -5.70 3.30
CA THR A 117 -13.55 -6.56 2.24
C THR A 117 -13.82 -5.83 0.93
N ALA A 118 -13.87 -4.49 0.95
CA ALA A 118 -14.08 -3.62 -0.20
C ALA A 118 -12.79 -2.85 -0.59
N ASP A 119 -11.61 -3.32 -0.18
CA ASP A 119 -10.33 -2.70 -0.57
C ASP A 119 -10.18 -2.70 -2.11
N PRO A 120 -10.09 -1.52 -2.77
CA PRO A 120 -10.01 -1.43 -4.23
C PRO A 120 -8.61 -1.71 -4.79
N TRP A 121 -7.58 -1.74 -3.93
CA TRP A 121 -6.18 -1.87 -4.33
C TRP A 121 -5.63 -3.27 -4.03
N GLU A 122 -6.02 -3.85 -2.90
CA GLU A 122 -5.46 -5.10 -2.39
C GLU A 122 -6.59 -6.12 -2.13
N PRO A 123 -6.95 -6.95 -3.13
CA PRO A 123 -8.10 -7.86 -3.04
C PRO A 123 -8.05 -8.76 -1.81
N MET A 124 -9.13 -8.73 -1.00
CA MET A 124 -9.20 -9.45 0.28
C MET A 124 -8.90 -10.95 0.13
N GLU A 125 -9.44 -11.61 -0.90
CA GLU A 125 -9.22 -13.04 -1.12
C GLU A 125 -7.73 -13.39 -1.30
N ALA A 126 -6.98 -12.53 -1.99
CA ALA A 126 -5.54 -12.70 -2.18
C ALA A 126 -4.79 -12.51 -0.86
N GLY A 127 -5.16 -11.49 -0.07
CA GLY A 127 -4.61 -11.27 1.28
C GLY A 127 -4.89 -12.44 2.22
N ARG A 128 -6.14 -12.93 2.24
CA ARG A 128 -6.56 -14.08 3.03
C ARG A 128 -5.76 -15.32 2.68
N LYS A 129 -5.61 -15.62 1.39
CA LYS A 129 -4.84 -16.77 0.90
C LYS A 129 -3.36 -16.66 1.28
N LEU A 130 -2.79 -15.46 1.24
CA LEU A 130 -1.36 -15.25 1.48
C LEU A 130 -1.00 -15.26 2.97
N TYR A 131 -1.88 -14.73 3.82
CA TYR A 131 -1.56 -14.49 5.24
C TYR A 131 -2.38 -15.31 6.22
N GLY A 132 -3.60 -15.72 5.87
CA GLY A 132 -4.59 -16.25 6.82
C GLY A 132 -4.16 -17.52 7.54
N ASP A 133 -3.35 -18.36 6.89
CA ASP A 133 -2.90 -19.66 7.43
C ASP A 133 -1.44 -19.63 7.92
N LEU A 134 -0.80 -18.46 7.97
CA LEU A 134 0.57 -18.34 8.48
C LEU A 134 0.60 -18.60 9.98
N LYS A 135 1.56 -19.41 10.45
CA LYS A 135 1.65 -19.82 11.87
C LYS A 135 1.66 -18.67 12.87
N ALA A 136 2.24 -17.52 12.50
CA ALA A 136 2.33 -16.33 13.33
C ALA A 136 1.02 -15.52 13.40
N VAL A 137 0.11 -15.73 12.43
CA VAL A 137 -1.18 -15.06 12.36
C VAL A 137 -2.19 -15.83 13.21
N GLU A 138 -2.65 -15.22 14.30
CA GLU A 138 -3.68 -15.81 15.16
C GLU A 138 -5.08 -15.49 14.65
N ARG A 139 -5.24 -14.31 14.03
CA ARG A 139 -6.52 -13.83 13.55
C ARG A 139 -6.33 -13.05 12.26
N PHE A 140 -7.06 -13.47 11.24
CA PHE A 140 -7.31 -12.67 10.04
C PHE A 140 -8.77 -12.23 10.10
N GLN A 141 -9.00 -10.97 10.43
CA GLN A 141 -10.30 -10.33 10.57
C GLN A 141 -10.68 -9.66 9.27
N GLU A 142 -11.71 -10.18 8.62
CA GLU A 142 -12.39 -9.49 7.53
C GLU A 142 -13.26 -8.38 8.11
N LEU A 143 -13.14 -7.18 7.54
CA LEU A 143 -13.86 -5.98 7.95
C LEU A 143 -14.87 -5.66 6.85
N PRO A 144 -16.16 -6.02 7.04
CA PRO A 144 -17.19 -5.86 6.01
C PRO A 144 -17.31 -4.40 5.56
N LEU A 145 -17.45 -4.20 4.24
CA LEU A 145 -17.69 -2.91 3.58
C LEU A 145 -16.54 -1.88 3.66
N LEU A 146 -15.54 -2.07 4.51
CA LEU A 146 -14.38 -1.17 4.62
C LEU A 146 -13.40 -1.37 3.45
N GLY A 147 -12.70 -0.31 3.07
CA GLY A 147 -11.68 -0.30 2.03
C GLY A 147 -10.25 -0.40 2.56
N HIS A 148 -9.36 0.37 1.95
CA HIS A 148 -7.91 0.24 2.12
C HIS A 148 -7.40 0.76 3.47
N CYS A 149 -8.07 1.77 4.03
CA CYS A 149 -7.73 2.32 5.34
C CYS A 149 -8.87 2.09 6.33
N PRO A 150 -9.10 0.82 6.73
CA PRO A 150 -10.20 0.50 7.63
C PRO A 150 -10.08 1.18 9.00
N MET A 151 -8.87 1.55 9.41
CA MET A 151 -8.61 2.31 10.65
C MET A 151 -9.18 3.73 10.61
N ASP A 152 -9.29 4.33 9.42
CA ASP A 152 -9.87 5.67 9.27
C ASP A 152 -11.39 5.56 9.08
N GLU A 153 -11.84 4.53 8.35
CA GLU A 153 -13.26 4.31 8.07
C GLU A 153 -14.03 3.81 9.29
N ALA A 154 -13.43 2.99 10.15
CA ALA A 154 -14.03 2.46 11.37
C ALA A 154 -12.96 2.24 12.47
N PRO A 155 -12.48 3.33 13.11
CA PRO A 155 -11.45 3.27 14.15
C PRO A 155 -11.86 2.46 15.39
#